data_AF-A0A5J4NA98-F1
#
_entry.id   AF-A0A5J4NA98-F1
#
_cell.length_a   1.000
_cell.length_b   1.000
_cell.length_c   1.000
_cell.angle_alpha   90.00
_cell.angle_beta   90.00
_cell.angle_gamma   90.00
#
_symmetry.space_group_name_H-M   'P 1'
#
loop_
_entity.id
_entity.type
_entity.pdbx_description
1 polymer ?
#
loop_
_entity_poly.entity_id
_entity_poly.type
_entity_poly.pdbx_seq_one_letter_code
_entity_poly.pdbx_strand_id
1 'polypeptide(L)'
;PLGAADYLKLASHFHTILLRDVPELGPFRLASLKRFTLLIDILYDNHVRLLVAAHRPCSSLVCGENHKSLNLLDNHRQLIDDLGLSMKQCLVLNLDSPIDYRHELMSINDESEFNVYYVYDQTPDADSRLDKWFIKLAADDGHLGPPVRTSLDVYGRSVVFSHTGNGVAMCSFGELCDQPLGAADYLKLASHFHTILLRDVPELGPFRLASLKRFTLLIDILYDNHVRLLVAAHRPCSSLVCGENHKSLNLLDNHRQLIDDLGLSMNGQKTPDVTLFTGAEDMFAFARTLSRLKEMCTLAYWHRSGPKRSTD
;
A
#
# COMPACT_ATOMS: atom_id res chain seq x y z
N PRO A 1 19.83 9.01 -24.74
CA PRO A 1 20.81 8.31 -23.87
C PRO A 1 21.91 9.30 -23.50
N LEU A 2 22.31 9.36 -22.23
CA LEU A 2 23.35 10.29 -21.77
C LEU A 2 24.73 9.84 -22.26
N GLY A 3 25.58 10.80 -22.62
CA GLY A 3 26.97 10.58 -23.05
C GLY A 3 28.00 11.26 -22.15
N ALA A 4 29.28 11.15 -22.51
CA ALA A 4 30.39 11.71 -21.72
C ALA A 4 30.25 13.21 -21.43
N ALA A 5 29.81 14.00 -22.42
CA ALA A 5 29.60 15.44 -22.26
C ALA A 5 28.50 15.78 -21.24
N ASP A 6 27.47 14.94 -21.12
CA ASP A 6 26.40 15.12 -20.15
C ASP A 6 26.86 14.77 -18.74
N TYR A 7 27.69 13.73 -18.61
CA TYR A 7 28.30 13.33 -17.33
C TYR A 7 29.31 14.35 -16.83
N LEU A 8 30.10 14.97 -17.73
CA LEU A 8 30.99 16.07 -17.37
C LEU A 8 30.22 17.30 -16.87
N LYS A 9 29.07 17.62 -17.48
CA LYS A 9 28.20 18.68 -16.96
C LYS A 9 27.62 18.34 -15.59
N LEU A 10 27.23 17.09 -15.36
CA LEU A 10 26.81 16.64 -14.03
C LEU A 10 27.94 16.79 -13.01
N ALA A 11 29.15 16.38 -13.38
CA ALA A 11 30.31 16.45 -12.52
C ALA A 11 30.70 17.90 -12.17
N SER A 12 30.52 18.84 -13.11
CA SER A 12 30.82 20.25 -12.88
C SER A 12 29.80 20.97 -11.99
N HIS A 13 28.58 20.44 -11.86
CA HIS A 13 27.48 21.06 -11.10
C HIS A 13 27.26 20.46 -9.72
N PHE A 14 27.60 19.18 -9.52
CA PHE A 14 27.26 18.46 -8.31
C PHE A 14 28.50 17.87 -7.63
N HIS A 15 28.66 18.16 -6.34
CA HIS A 15 29.73 17.58 -5.52
C HIS A 15 29.43 16.13 -5.09
N THR A 16 28.14 15.76 -5.03
CA THR A 16 27.66 14.43 -4.65
C THR A 16 26.49 14.04 -5.55
N ILE A 17 26.51 12.81 -6.05
CA ILE A 17 25.45 12.23 -6.87
C ILE A 17 24.92 10.97 -6.16
N LEU A 18 23.60 10.88 -6.04
CA LEU A 18 22.89 9.73 -5.47
C LEU A 18 22.22 8.95 -6.61
N LEU A 19 22.65 7.70 -6.80
CA LEU A 19 22.09 6.77 -7.77
C LEU A 19 21.29 5.70 -7.02
N ARG A 20 19.96 5.75 -7.16
CA ARG A 20 19.03 4.79 -6.55
C ARG A 20 18.62 3.71 -7.54
N ASP A 21 18.24 2.55 -7.01
CA ASP A 21 17.67 1.42 -7.75
C ASP A 21 18.55 0.95 -8.91
N VAL A 22 19.86 0.91 -8.70
CA VAL A 22 20.78 0.42 -9.73
C VAL A 22 20.49 -1.07 -9.97
N PRO A 23 20.03 -1.44 -11.19
CA PRO A 23 19.71 -2.82 -11.49
C PRO A 23 20.99 -3.63 -11.71
N GLU A 24 20.86 -4.95 -11.78
CA GLU A 24 21.97 -5.81 -12.19
C GLU A 24 22.46 -5.46 -13.60
N LEU A 25 23.75 -5.17 -13.71
CA LEU A 25 24.44 -4.77 -14.94
C LEU A 25 25.23 -5.97 -15.46
N GLY A 26 24.51 -7.03 -15.84
CA GLY A 26 25.09 -8.25 -16.40
C GLY A 26 25.37 -8.17 -17.92
N PRO A 27 25.85 -9.28 -18.52
CA PRO A 27 26.17 -9.38 -19.94
C PRO A 27 24.97 -9.14 -20.88
N PHE A 28 23.74 -9.23 -20.36
CA PHE A 28 22.51 -8.94 -21.11
C PHE A 28 22.18 -7.42 -21.16
N ARG A 29 22.91 -6.56 -20.43
CA ARG A 29 22.71 -5.10 -20.39
C ARG A 29 23.99 -4.31 -20.68
N LEU A 30 24.78 -4.75 -21.66
CA LEU A 30 26.07 -4.16 -22.04
C LEU A 30 26.05 -2.66 -22.30
N ALA A 31 25.00 -2.13 -22.94
CA ALA A 31 24.91 -0.70 -23.21
C ALA A 31 24.78 0.15 -21.92
N SER A 32 24.09 -0.39 -20.91
CA SER A 32 23.96 0.26 -19.61
C SER A 32 25.21 0.09 -18.77
N LEU A 33 25.86 -1.08 -18.84
CA LEU A 33 27.16 -1.33 -18.20
C LEU A 33 28.22 -0.34 -18.69
N LYS A 34 28.39 -0.20 -20.01
CA LYS A 34 29.35 0.75 -20.61
C LYS A 34 29.11 2.19 -20.17
N ARG A 35 27.85 2.61 -20.11
CA ARG A 35 27.49 3.97 -19.64
C ARG A 35 27.76 4.13 -18.15
N PHE A 36 27.53 3.10 -17.37
CA PHE A 36 27.78 3.11 -15.93
C PHE A 36 29.27 3.18 -15.62
N THR A 37 30.12 2.42 -16.34
CA THR A 37 31.58 2.56 -16.26
C THR A 37 32.04 3.97 -16.61
N LEU A 38 31.59 4.49 -17.77
CA LEU A 38 31.93 5.84 -18.22
C LEU A 38 31.50 6.91 -17.20
N LEU A 39 30.34 6.73 -16.57
CA LEU A 39 29.87 7.62 -15.52
C LEU A 39 30.81 7.57 -14.30
N ILE A 40 31.14 6.37 -13.81
CA ILE A 40 32.03 6.19 -12.66
C ILE A 40 33.39 6.85 -12.93
N ASP A 41 34.00 6.57 -14.09
CA ASP A 41 35.30 7.11 -14.46
C ASP A 41 35.31 8.63 -14.47
N ILE A 42 34.31 9.25 -15.11
CA ILE A 42 34.19 10.71 -15.18
C ILE A 42 33.97 11.32 -13.79
N LEU A 43 33.12 10.72 -12.95
CA LEU A 43 32.88 11.23 -11.60
C LEU A 43 34.12 11.09 -10.71
N TYR A 44 34.87 10.00 -10.88
CA TYR A 44 36.13 9.76 -10.17
C TYR A 44 37.18 10.80 -10.53
N ASP A 45 37.41 11.03 -11.83
CA ASP A 45 38.38 12.01 -12.34
C ASP A 45 38.07 13.44 -11.90
N ASN A 46 36.79 13.76 -11.68
CA ASN A 46 36.33 15.07 -11.23
C ASN A 46 36.10 15.16 -9.71
N HIS A 47 36.52 14.15 -8.93
CA HIS A 47 36.39 14.10 -7.46
C HIS A 47 34.95 14.25 -6.94
N VAL A 48 33.96 13.76 -7.69
CA VAL A 48 32.55 13.78 -7.30
C VAL A 48 32.21 12.53 -6.51
N ARG A 49 31.54 12.70 -5.37
CA ARG A 49 31.14 11.57 -4.52
C ARG A 49 29.93 10.87 -5.13
N LEU A 50 30.05 9.58 -5.39
CA LEU A 50 28.95 8.75 -5.87
C LEU A 50 28.44 7.86 -4.72
N LEU A 51 27.15 7.97 -4.41
CA LEU A 51 26.46 7.05 -3.50
C LEU A 51 25.51 6.18 -4.33
N VAL A 52 25.68 4.86 -4.23
CA VAL A 52 24.87 3.89 -4.98
C VAL A 52 24.02 3.08 -4.00
N ALA A 53 22.71 3.08 -4.20
CA ALA A 53 21.79 2.17 -3.54
C ALA A 53 21.39 1.06 -4.53
N ALA A 54 21.66 -0.18 -4.15
CA ALA A 54 21.39 -1.37 -4.96
C ALA A 54 20.77 -2.48 -4.10
N HIS A 55 19.92 -3.29 -4.73
CA HIS A 55 19.23 -4.43 -4.09
C HIS A 55 20.13 -5.66 -3.90
N ARG A 56 21.33 -5.64 -4.46
CA ARG A 56 22.34 -6.70 -4.37
C ARG A 56 23.70 -6.08 -4.03
N PRO A 57 24.59 -6.82 -3.38
CA PRO A 57 25.94 -6.35 -3.09
C PRO A 57 26.65 -5.95 -4.39
N CYS A 58 27.52 -4.93 -4.31
CA CYS A 58 28.20 -4.37 -5.48
C CYS A 58 29.00 -5.40 -6.29
N SER A 59 29.47 -6.48 -5.66
CA SER A 59 30.14 -7.61 -6.32
C SER A 59 29.23 -8.40 -7.28
N SER A 60 27.93 -8.47 -6.99
CA SER A 60 26.92 -9.16 -7.81
C SER A 60 26.31 -8.25 -8.88
N LEU A 61 26.46 -6.92 -8.78
CA LEU A 61 26.00 -5.98 -9.82
C LEU A 61 26.67 -6.22 -11.17
N VAL A 62 27.89 -6.75 -11.18
CA VAL A 62 28.70 -6.97 -12.39
C VAL A 62 28.73 -8.45 -12.79
N CYS A 63 28.52 -9.36 -11.84
CA CYS A 63 28.59 -10.80 -12.03
C CYS A 63 27.25 -11.46 -11.69
N GLY A 64 26.51 -11.87 -12.71
CA GLY A 64 25.34 -12.75 -12.53
C GLY A 64 25.77 -14.09 -11.97
N GLU A 65 25.03 -14.60 -10.99
CA GLU A 65 25.43 -15.74 -10.14
C GLU A 65 25.52 -17.09 -10.87
N ASN A 66 25.19 -17.19 -12.15
CA ASN A 66 25.10 -18.46 -12.86
C ASN A 66 26.10 -18.62 -14.01
N HIS A 67 27.13 -19.41 -13.71
CA HIS A 67 27.88 -20.32 -14.58
C HIS A 67 28.74 -19.73 -15.71
N LYS A 68 30.05 -20.02 -15.71
CA LYS A 68 30.61 -21.17 -16.43
C LYS A 68 29.88 -21.42 -17.76
N SER A 69 30.41 -20.80 -18.82
CA SER A 69 30.02 -20.90 -20.23
C SER A 69 29.44 -19.59 -20.74
N LEU A 70 30.31 -18.75 -21.30
CA LEU A 70 30.22 -18.32 -22.69
C LEU A 70 31.53 -17.60 -23.04
N ASN A 71 32.22 -18.10 -24.05
CA ASN A 71 33.31 -17.40 -24.73
C ASN A 71 32.76 -16.14 -25.41
N LEU A 72 32.51 -15.07 -24.65
CA LEU A 72 32.10 -13.77 -25.19
C LEU A 72 33.19 -12.75 -24.87
N LEU A 73 34.08 -12.61 -25.87
CA LEU A 73 35.07 -11.55 -26.10
C LEU A 73 35.92 -11.17 -24.88
N ASP A 74 37.21 -11.52 -24.93
CA ASP A 74 38.23 -11.14 -23.94
C ASP A 74 38.18 -9.65 -23.54
N ASN A 75 37.76 -8.77 -24.46
CA ASN A 75 37.57 -7.33 -24.24
C ASN A 75 36.50 -6.97 -23.19
N HIS A 76 35.53 -7.84 -22.91
CA HIS A 76 34.45 -7.58 -21.95
C HIS A 76 34.76 -8.08 -20.55
N ARG A 77 35.56 -9.14 -20.45
CA ARG A 77 36.10 -9.60 -19.16
C ARG A 77 36.98 -8.50 -18.55
N GLN A 78 37.80 -7.87 -19.37
CA GLN A 78 38.65 -6.75 -18.93
C GLN A 78 37.84 -5.56 -18.41
N LEU A 79 36.74 -5.18 -19.07
CA LEU A 79 35.86 -4.09 -18.60
C LEU A 79 35.15 -4.42 -17.27
N ILE A 80 34.78 -5.68 -17.08
CA ILE A 80 34.21 -6.20 -15.83
C ILE A 80 35.26 -6.21 -14.72
N ASP A 81 36.49 -6.63 -15.03
CA ASP A 81 37.61 -6.65 -14.09
C ASP A 81 38.05 -5.22 -13.70
N ASP A 82 38.08 -4.29 -14.66
CA ASP A 82 38.40 -2.87 -14.45
C ASP A 82 37.35 -2.18 -13.59
N LEU A 83 36.06 -2.43 -13.85
CA LEU A 83 34.97 -2.01 -12.95
C LEU A 83 35.13 -2.62 -11.56
N GLY A 84 35.44 -3.91 -11.49
CA GLY A 84 35.69 -4.62 -10.23
C GLY A 84 36.85 -4.02 -9.45
N LEU A 85 37.91 -3.57 -10.13
CA LEU A 85 39.06 -2.88 -9.53
C LEU A 85 38.72 -1.46 -9.06
N SER A 86 37.99 -0.69 -9.87
CA SER A 86 37.52 0.65 -9.50
C SER A 86 36.58 0.59 -8.29
N MET A 87 35.71 -0.42 -8.22
CA MET A 87 34.81 -0.64 -7.09
C MET A 87 35.50 -1.10 -5.79
N LYS A 88 36.74 -1.59 -5.81
CA LYS A 88 37.50 -1.88 -4.57
C LYS A 88 37.77 -0.63 -3.74
N GLN A 89 37.71 0.56 -4.35
CA GLN A 89 37.85 1.83 -3.66
C GLN A 89 36.53 2.34 -3.06
N CYS A 90 35.41 1.64 -3.30
CA CYS A 90 34.11 1.99 -2.74
C CYS A 90 33.94 1.41 -1.34
N LEU A 91 33.46 2.24 -0.41
CA LEU A 91 32.98 1.78 0.89
C LEU A 91 31.63 1.09 0.69
N VAL A 92 31.61 -0.24 0.73
CA VAL A 92 30.36 -1.02 0.71
C VAL A 92 29.79 -1.03 2.12
N LEU A 93 28.64 -0.38 2.31
CA LEU A 93 27.86 -0.46 3.53
C LEU A 93 26.72 -1.44 3.31
N ASN A 94 26.86 -2.64 3.87
CA ASN A 94 25.74 -3.56 3.94
C ASN A 94 24.76 -3.03 4.99
N LEU A 95 23.58 -2.65 4.54
CA LEU A 95 22.44 -2.41 5.40
C LEU A 95 21.82 -3.76 5.74
N ASP A 96 22.55 -4.58 6.49
CA ASP A 96 22.02 -5.81 7.06
C ASP A 96 21.03 -5.40 8.15
N SER A 97 19.75 -5.28 7.78
CA SER A 97 18.69 -5.25 8.77
C SER A 97 18.66 -6.63 9.43
N PRO A 98 18.87 -6.74 10.76
CA PRO A 98 18.75 -8.02 11.46
C PRO A 98 17.32 -8.58 11.42
N ILE A 99 16.36 -7.77 10.95
CA ILE A 99 14.95 -8.14 10.85
C ILE A 99 14.59 -8.16 9.37
N ASP A 100 14.51 -9.38 8.83
CA ASP A 100 13.90 -9.66 7.55
C ASP A 100 12.38 -9.72 7.73
N TYR A 101 11.72 -8.57 7.58
CA TYR A 101 10.28 -8.45 7.79
C TYR A 101 9.44 -9.21 6.74
N ARG A 102 10.04 -9.68 5.62
CA ARG A 102 9.36 -10.45 4.58
C ARG A 102 8.84 -11.79 5.09
N HIS A 103 9.60 -12.45 5.97
CA HIS A 103 9.28 -13.80 6.43
C HIS A 103 8.17 -13.87 7.49
N GLU A 104 7.98 -12.81 8.26
CA GLU A 104 7.01 -12.81 9.36
C GLU A 104 5.55 -12.82 8.91
N LEU A 105 5.21 -12.30 7.72
CA LEU A 105 3.83 -12.38 7.20
C LEU A 105 3.50 -13.78 6.66
N MET A 106 4.50 -14.47 6.11
CA MET A 106 4.37 -15.83 5.58
C MET A 106 4.55 -16.90 6.66
N SER A 107 5.12 -16.56 7.83
CA SER A 107 5.23 -17.47 8.98
C SER A 107 3.98 -17.49 9.85
N ILE A 108 3.06 -16.53 9.70
CA ILE A 108 1.75 -16.55 10.37
C ILE A 108 0.91 -17.63 9.69
N ASN A 109 1.05 -18.86 10.18
CA ASN A 109 0.25 -20.00 9.77
C ASN A 109 -1.00 -20.19 10.65
N ASP A 110 -1.08 -19.45 11.76
CA ASP A 110 -2.16 -19.54 12.73
C ASP A 110 -3.10 -18.31 12.60
N GLU A 111 -4.39 -18.56 12.36
CA GLU A 111 -5.41 -17.50 12.30
C GLU A 111 -5.52 -16.72 13.62
N SER A 112 -5.10 -17.32 14.74
CA SER A 112 -5.18 -16.67 16.05
C SER A 112 -4.16 -15.55 16.27
N GLU A 113 -3.05 -15.53 15.52
CA GLU A 113 -2.03 -14.47 15.58
C GLU A 113 -2.28 -13.35 14.56
N PHE A 114 -3.12 -13.61 13.56
CA PHE A 114 -3.41 -12.66 12.49
C PHE A 114 -4.42 -11.60 12.95
N ASN A 115 -3.93 -10.40 13.25
CA ASN A 115 -4.78 -9.26 13.60
C ASN A 115 -4.56 -8.05 12.69
N VAL A 116 -5.60 -7.69 11.95
CA VAL A 116 -5.63 -6.54 11.03
C VAL A 116 -6.77 -5.55 11.33
N TYR A 117 -7.52 -5.78 12.41
CA TYR A 117 -8.58 -4.89 12.87
C TYR A 117 -8.35 -4.52 14.34
N TYR A 118 -7.99 -3.27 14.58
CA TYR A 118 -7.68 -2.73 15.90
C TYR A 118 -8.84 -1.87 16.41
N VAL A 119 -9.15 -2.02 17.70
CA VAL A 119 -10.13 -1.17 18.40
C VAL A 119 -9.35 -0.26 19.35
N TYR A 120 -9.45 1.06 19.18
CA TYR A 120 -8.64 2.01 19.96
C TYR A 120 -8.82 1.84 21.47
N ASP A 121 -10.04 1.55 21.95
CA ASP A 121 -10.32 1.29 23.37
C ASP A 121 -9.56 0.08 23.94
N GLN A 122 -9.29 -0.94 23.10
CA GLN A 122 -8.61 -2.18 23.49
C GLN A 122 -7.11 -2.13 23.17
N THR A 123 -6.72 -1.32 22.19
CA THR A 123 -5.37 -1.22 21.65
C THR A 123 -4.98 0.25 21.53
N PRO A 124 -4.54 0.88 22.64
CA PRO A 124 -4.13 2.29 22.62
C PRO A 124 -2.87 2.52 21.76
N ASP A 125 -2.12 1.46 21.46
CA ASP A 125 -0.96 1.45 20.56
C ASP A 125 -1.31 1.13 19.10
N ALA A 126 -2.60 1.19 18.71
CA ALA A 126 -3.07 0.85 17.36
C ALA A 126 -2.32 1.62 16.27
N ASP A 127 -2.12 2.94 16.44
CA ASP A 127 -1.39 3.75 15.47
C ASP A 127 0.05 3.26 15.28
N SER A 128 0.76 2.96 16.37
CA SER A 128 2.12 2.42 16.31
C SER A 128 2.17 1.03 15.69
N ARG A 129 1.10 0.22 15.82
CA ARG A 129 0.99 -1.07 15.12
C ARG A 129 0.77 -0.86 13.63
N LEU A 130 -0.10 0.07 13.24
CA LEU A 130 -0.32 0.45 11.85
C LEU A 130 0.98 0.93 11.20
N ASP A 131 1.75 1.77 11.88
CA ASP A 131 3.05 2.24 11.38
C ASP A 131 4.03 1.07 11.15
N LYS A 132 4.08 0.11 12.08
CA LYS A 132 4.89 -1.11 11.90
C LYS A 132 4.44 -1.93 10.70
N TRP A 133 3.13 -2.11 10.52
CA TRP A 133 2.56 -2.78 9.36
C TRP A 133 2.89 -2.05 8.06
N PHE A 134 2.81 -0.73 8.05
CA PHE A 134 3.16 0.07 6.89
C PHE A 134 4.63 -0.12 6.51
N ILE A 135 5.55 0.01 7.47
CA ILE A 135 6.99 -0.18 7.22
C ILE A 135 7.26 -1.58 6.68
N LYS A 136 6.66 -2.61 7.28
CA LYS A 136 6.79 -4.01 6.86
C LYS A 136 6.28 -4.23 5.44
N LEU A 137 5.04 -3.85 5.16
CA LEU A 137 4.41 -4.06 3.86
C LEU A 137 5.10 -3.25 2.75
N ALA A 138 5.49 -2.01 3.04
CA ALA A 138 6.18 -1.17 2.07
C ALA A 138 7.60 -1.71 1.78
N ALA A 139 8.31 -2.21 2.80
CA ALA A 139 9.64 -2.82 2.62
C ALA A 139 9.60 -4.12 1.79
N ASP A 140 8.54 -4.91 1.93
CA ASP A 140 8.30 -6.09 1.09
C ASP A 140 8.20 -5.74 -0.40
N ASP A 141 7.70 -4.55 -0.72
CA ASP A 141 7.55 -4.05 -2.08
C ASP A 141 8.72 -3.14 -2.49
N GLY A 142 9.83 -3.16 -1.74
CA GLY A 142 11.09 -2.50 -2.06
C GLY A 142 11.16 -1.03 -1.64
N HIS A 143 10.18 -0.52 -0.90
CA HIS A 143 10.22 0.86 -0.38
C HIS A 143 10.99 0.90 0.94
N LEU A 144 12.24 1.37 0.88
CA LEU A 144 13.10 1.60 2.03
C LEU A 144 13.27 3.11 2.24
N GLY A 145 12.50 3.69 3.15
CA GLY A 145 12.58 5.12 3.46
C GLY A 145 11.32 5.71 4.07
N PRO A 146 11.32 7.03 4.32
CA PRO A 146 10.13 7.71 4.83
C PRO A 146 8.95 7.59 3.85
N PRO A 147 7.72 7.77 4.33
CA PRO A 147 6.54 7.80 3.47
C PRO A 147 6.66 8.87 2.39
N VAL A 148 6.19 8.55 1.20
CA VAL A 148 6.20 9.44 0.03
C VAL A 148 4.80 10.00 -0.17
N ARG A 149 4.73 11.26 -0.59
CA ARG A 149 3.49 11.90 -0.99
C ARG A 149 3.17 11.54 -2.44
N THR A 150 2.00 10.94 -2.67
CA THR A 150 1.57 10.50 -4.00
C THR A 150 0.28 11.20 -4.41
N SER A 151 0.23 11.70 -5.64
CA SER A 151 -0.97 12.31 -6.23
C SER A 151 -1.59 11.37 -7.25
N LEU A 152 -2.88 11.11 -7.14
CA LEU A 152 -3.66 10.36 -8.11
C LEU A 152 -4.56 11.33 -8.89
N ASP A 153 -4.34 11.41 -10.21
CA ASP A 153 -5.18 12.20 -11.09
C ASP A 153 -6.42 11.40 -11.51
N VAL A 154 -7.60 11.95 -11.22
CA VAL A 154 -8.91 11.35 -11.48
C VAL A 154 -9.79 12.40 -12.13
N TYR A 155 -10.14 12.23 -13.41
CA TYR A 155 -11.07 13.11 -14.13
C TYR A 155 -10.82 14.62 -13.92
N GLY A 156 -9.55 15.05 -13.96
CA GLY A 156 -9.17 16.46 -13.84
C GLY A 156 -9.03 17.01 -12.42
N ARG A 157 -9.19 16.16 -11.38
CA ARG A 157 -8.80 16.48 -10.00
C ARG A 157 -7.62 15.61 -9.55
N SER A 158 -6.77 16.18 -8.70
CA SER A 158 -5.66 15.48 -8.04
C SER A 158 -6.08 15.15 -6.60
N VAL A 159 -6.09 13.85 -6.27
CA VAL A 159 -6.27 13.35 -4.90
C VAL A 159 -4.91 13.02 -4.33
N VAL A 160 -4.56 13.66 -3.22
CA VAL A 160 -3.22 13.58 -2.65
C VAL A 160 -3.22 12.70 -1.40
N PHE A 161 -2.34 11.71 -1.39
CA PHE A 161 -2.07 10.85 -0.25
C PHE A 161 -0.71 11.20 0.35
N SER A 162 -0.71 11.54 1.63
CA SER A 162 0.46 12.05 2.35
C SER A 162 1.44 10.93 2.75
N HIS A 163 0.95 9.72 2.95
CA HIS A 163 1.70 8.62 3.55
C HIS A 163 1.57 7.34 2.70
N THR A 164 2.47 7.18 1.73
CA THR A 164 2.45 6.05 0.79
C THR A 164 3.84 5.42 0.60
N GLY A 165 3.88 4.15 0.20
CA GLY A 165 5.12 3.43 -0.11
C GLY A 165 4.82 2.23 -1.00
N ASN A 166 5.40 2.20 -2.21
CA ASN A 166 5.28 1.15 -3.24
C ASN A 166 4.00 0.30 -3.19
N GLY A 167 2.83 0.90 -3.45
CA GLY A 167 1.55 0.16 -3.52
C GLY A 167 0.82 -0.01 -2.18
N VAL A 168 1.37 0.53 -1.09
CA VAL A 168 0.75 0.63 0.23
C VAL A 168 0.42 2.09 0.55
N ALA A 169 -0.80 2.35 1.03
CA ALA A 169 -1.22 3.67 1.49
C ALA A 169 -1.72 3.63 2.95
N MET A 170 -1.26 4.59 3.75
CA MET A 170 -1.84 4.89 5.06
C MET A 170 -2.72 6.13 4.92
N CYS A 171 -3.99 6.02 5.32
CA CYS A 171 -4.98 7.08 5.20
C CYS A 171 -5.82 7.16 6.48
N SER A 172 -6.24 8.37 6.84
CA SER A 172 -7.28 8.55 7.86
C SER A 172 -8.68 8.39 7.27
N PHE A 173 -9.64 8.04 8.12
CA PHE A 173 -11.06 8.02 7.73
C PHE A 173 -11.52 9.38 7.17
N GLY A 174 -11.04 10.48 7.74
CA GLY A 174 -11.38 11.83 7.28
C GLY A 174 -10.91 12.11 5.85
N GLU A 175 -9.71 11.66 5.48
CA GLU A 175 -9.16 11.81 4.12
C GLU A 175 -9.97 11.03 3.08
N LEU A 176 -10.49 9.85 3.43
CA LEU A 176 -11.23 9.01 2.50
C LEU A 176 -12.74 9.26 2.48
N CYS A 177 -13.36 9.45 3.64
CA CYS A 177 -14.83 9.41 3.78
C CYS A 177 -15.46 10.76 4.14
N ASP A 178 -14.70 11.70 4.72
CA ASP A 178 -15.21 13.05 5.01
C ASP A 178 -14.91 14.05 3.87
N GLN A 179 -14.06 13.68 2.92
CA GLN A 179 -13.85 14.40 1.66
C GLN A 179 -14.91 14.05 0.60
N PRO A 180 -15.16 14.93 -0.40
CA PRO A 180 -16.08 14.67 -1.51
C PRO A 180 -15.49 13.71 -2.55
N LEU A 181 -14.99 12.57 -2.10
CA LEU A 181 -14.53 11.47 -2.95
C LEU A 181 -15.74 10.64 -3.41
N GLY A 182 -15.61 10.08 -4.61
CA GLY A 182 -16.63 9.25 -5.25
C GLY A 182 -16.03 7.97 -5.83
N ALA A 183 -16.88 7.18 -6.50
CA ALA A 183 -16.52 5.86 -7.01
C ALA A 183 -15.26 5.86 -7.89
N ALA A 184 -15.13 6.87 -8.77
CA ALA A 184 -13.97 7.02 -9.64
C ALA A 184 -12.64 7.16 -8.86
N ASP A 185 -12.67 7.87 -7.73
CA ASP A 185 -11.46 8.09 -6.93
C ASP A 185 -11.07 6.80 -6.21
N TYR A 186 -12.04 6.11 -5.62
CA TYR A 186 -11.79 4.85 -4.94
C TYR A 186 -11.35 3.76 -5.92
N LEU A 187 -11.86 3.73 -7.16
CA LEU A 187 -11.37 2.83 -8.20
C LEU A 187 -9.92 3.15 -8.57
N LYS A 188 -9.57 4.44 -8.69
CA LYS A 188 -8.18 4.83 -8.96
C LYS A 188 -7.28 4.45 -7.80
N LEU A 189 -7.73 4.68 -6.57
CA LEU A 189 -7.06 4.29 -5.34
C LEU A 189 -6.80 2.78 -5.33
N ALA A 190 -7.84 1.96 -5.54
CA ALA A 190 -7.74 0.50 -5.57
C ALA A 190 -6.83 -0.02 -6.71
N SER A 191 -6.79 0.68 -7.85
CA SER A 191 -5.90 0.31 -8.96
C SER A 191 -4.43 0.62 -8.69
N HIS A 192 -4.14 1.56 -7.78
CA HIS A 192 -2.79 2.02 -7.49
C HIS A 192 -2.22 1.41 -6.21
N PHE A 193 -3.06 1.20 -5.20
CA PHE A 193 -2.67 0.61 -3.93
C PHE A 193 -3.32 -0.76 -3.74
N HIS A 194 -2.49 -1.79 -3.62
CA HIS A 194 -2.95 -3.16 -3.35
C HIS A 194 -3.19 -3.39 -1.84
N THR A 195 -2.70 -2.50 -0.98
CA THR A 195 -2.94 -2.53 0.46
C THR A 195 -3.21 -1.13 1.01
N ILE A 196 -4.24 -1.00 1.83
CA ILE A 196 -4.63 0.25 2.49
C ILE A 196 -4.68 0.02 3.99
N LEU A 197 -4.10 0.95 4.73
CA LEU A 197 -4.20 1.05 6.17
C LEU A 197 -5.08 2.26 6.50
N LEU A 198 -6.19 2.01 7.18
CA LEU A 198 -7.20 2.99 7.50
C LEU A 198 -7.23 3.25 9.01
N ARG A 199 -6.86 4.46 9.41
CA ARG A 199 -6.86 4.91 10.81
C ARG A 199 -8.05 5.80 11.14
N ASP A 200 -8.31 5.97 12.44
CA ASP A 200 -9.30 6.89 12.98
C ASP A 200 -10.74 6.64 12.49
N VAL A 201 -11.11 5.37 12.22
CA VAL A 201 -12.49 5.05 11.83
C VAL A 201 -13.43 5.32 13.01
N PRO A 202 -14.35 6.28 12.91
CA PRO A 202 -15.26 6.63 14.00
C PRO A 202 -16.37 5.58 14.12
N GLU A 203 -17.16 5.65 15.18
CA GLU A 203 -18.47 5.02 15.20
C GLU A 203 -19.32 5.62 14.07
N LEU A 204 -19.79 4.76 13.17
CA LEU A 204 -20.62 5.16 12.04
C LEU A 204 -22.08 5.08 12.44
N GLY A 205 -22.90 5.99 11.93
CA GLY A 205 -24.29 6.03 12.31
C GLY A 205 -25.04 7.15 11.60
N PRO A 206 -26.31 7.37 11.99
CA PRO A 206 -27.17 8.34 11.31
C PRO A 206 -26.61 9.77 11.30
N PHE A 207 -25.89 10.15 12.35
CA PHE A 207 -25.26 11.48 12.45
C PHE A 207 -24.14 11.70 11.44
N ARG A 208 -23.63 10.64 10.79
CA ARG A 208 -22.58 10.68 9.76
C ARG A 208 -22.98 9.92 8.50
N LEU A 209 -24.24 10.05 8.07
CA LEU A 209 -24.80 9.27 6.97
C LEU A 209 -24.04 9.43 5.65
N ALA A 210 -23.58 10.63 5.31
CA ALA A 210 -22.77 10.87 4.11
C ALA A 210 -21.43 10.10 4.15
N SER A 211 -20.71 10.18 5.26
CA SER A 211 -19.44 9.46 5.45
C SER A 211 -19.65 7.95 5.51
N LEU A 212 -20.75 7.49 6.11
CA LEU A 212 -21.15 6.08 6.12
C LEU A 212 -21.44 5.56 4.71
N LYS A 213 -22.17 6.31 3.87
CA LYS A 213 -22.40 5.93 2.46
C LYS A 213 -21.09 5.87 1.65
N ARG A 214 -20.17 6.81 1.89
CA ARG A 214 -18.83 6.79 1.27
C ARG A 214 -17.99 5.63 1.76
N PHE A 215 -18.05 5.30 3.05
CA PHE A 215 -17.37 4.13 3.61
C PHE A 215 -17.90 2.82 3.00
N THR A 216 -19.22 2.66 2.87
CA THR A 216 -19.81 1.51 2.16
C THR A 216 -19.30 1.41 0.73
N LEU A 217 -19.28 2.51 -0.01
CA LEU A 217 -18.77 2.54 -1.38
C LEU A 217 -17.27 2.20 -1.45
N LEU A 218 -16.46 2.73 -0.51
CA LEU A 218 -15.05 2.42 -0.40
C LEU A 218 -14.83 0.93 -0.19
N ILE A 219 -15.43 0.34 0.86
CA ILE A 219 -15.27 -1.09 1.16
C ILE A 219 -15.72 -1.97 0.00
N ASP A 220 -16.82 -1.61 -0.66
CA ASP A 220 -17.29 -2.34 -1.83
C ASP A 220 -16.24 -2.37 -2.96
N ILE A 221 -15.69 -1.21 -3.29
CA ILE A 221 -14.68 -1.08 -4.35
C ILE A 221 -13.39 -1.80 -3.96
N LEU A 222 -12.92 -1.67 -2.72
CA LEU A 222 -11.72 -2.36 -2.24
C LEU A 222 -11.89 -3.88 -2.28
N TYR A 223 -13.05 -4.36 -1.83
CA TYR A 223 -13.38 -5.78 -1.82
C TYR A 223 -13.40 -6.35 -3.24
N ASP A 224 -14.10 -5.69 -4.16
CA ASP A 224 -14.26 -6.13 -5.55
C ASP A 224 -12.93 -6.08 -6.34
N ASN A 225 -11.97 -5.23 -5.92
CA ASN A 225 -10.64 -5.13 -6.51
C ASN A 225 -9.57 -5.96 -5.76
N HIS A 226 -9.96 -6.79 -4.79
CA HIS A 226 -9.04 -7.61 -4.00
C HIS A 226 -7.92 -6.81 -3.32
N VAL A 227 -8.25 -5.64 -2.77
CA VAL A 227 -7.32 -4.80 -2.02
C VAL A 227 -7.31 -5.24 -0.56
N ARG A 228 -6.10 -5.41 0.01
CA ARG A 228 -5.94 -5.71 1.44
C ARG A 228 -6.27 -4.46 2.27
N LEU A 229 -6.93 -4.67 3.40
CA LEU A 229 -7.34 -3.58 4.28
C LEU A 229 -6.93 -3.89 5.72
N LEU A 230 -6.21 -2.96 6.33
CA LEU A 230 -5.93 -2.92 7.77
C LEU A 230 -6.73 -1.75 8.36
N VAL A 231 -7.40 -1.95 9.50
CA VAL A 231 -8.28 -0.93 10.08
C VAL A 231 -7.97 -0.69 11.55
N ALA A 232 -7.92 0.58 11.95
CA ALA A 232 -8.02 1.00 13.34
C ALA A 232 -9.30 1.83 13.53
N ALA A 233 -10.18 1.37 14.41
CA ALA A 233 -11.51 1.93 14.61
C ALA A 233 -11.83 2.17 16.09
N HIS A 234 -12.79 3.05 16.37
CA HIS A 234 -13.27 3.31 17.73
C HIS A 234 -14.19 2.20 18.25
N ARG A 235 -14.74 1.37 17.36
CA ARG A 235 -15.66 0.27 17.68
C ARG A 235 -15.22 -1.03 17.00
N PRO A 236 -15.53 -2.20 17.59
CA PRO A 236 -15.31 -3.48 16.93
C PRO A 236 -16.17 -3.58 15.66
N CYS A 237 -15.71 -4.38 14.70
CA CYS A 237 -16.37 -4.54 13.40
C CYS A 237 -17.86 -4.89 13.52
N SER A 238 -18.27 -5.69 14.52
CA SER A 238 -19.67 -6.03 14.74
C SER A 238 -20.53 -4.81 15.08
N SER A 239 -20.05 -3.91 15.93
CA SER A 239 -20.82 -2.75 16.40
C SER A 239 -20.32 -1.43 15.79
N LEU A 240 -19.72 -1.48 14.59
CA LEU A 240 -19.16 -0.29 13.95
C LEU A 240 -20.25 0.67 13.48
N VAL A 241 -21.43 0.15 13.15
CA VAL A 241 -22.62 0.92 12.75
C VAL A 241 -23.61 0.97 13.92
N CYS A 242 -23.82 2.17 14.45
CA CYS A 242 -24.81 2.46 15.49
C CYS A 242 -26.22 2.27 14.90
N GLY A 243 -26.92 1.23 15.37
CA GLY A 243 -28.23 0.83 14.84
C GLY A 243 -28.55 -0.66 14.98
N GLU A 244 -27.61 -1.48 15.43
CA GLU A 244 -27.84 -2.90 15.74
C GLU A 244 -28.69 -3.11 17.00
N ASN A 245 -29.95 -2.69 16.97
CA ASN A 245 -30.97 -3.52 17.59
C ASN A 245 -31.14 -4.75 16.69
N HIS A 246 -30.33 -5.79 16.91
CA HIS A 246 -30.45 -7.09 16.24
C HIS A 246 -31.87 -7.69 16.30
N LYS A 247 -32.74 -7.20 17.21
CA LYS A 247 -34.15 -7.58 17.31
C LYS A 247 -35.05 -6.94 16.26
N SER A 248 -34.72 -5.76 15.72
CA SER A 248 -35.56 -5.09 14.70
C SER A 248 -35.36 -5.62 13.29
N LEU A 249 -34.22 -6.25 12.97
CA LEU A 249 -33.96 -6.86 11.66
C LEU A 249 -34.95 -7.99 11.33
N ASN A 250 -35.25 -8.88 12.28
CA ASN A 250 -36.27 -9.92 12.09
C ASN A 250 -37.72 -9.40 12.19
N LEU A 251 -37.94 -8.23 12.82
CA LEU A 251 -39.27 -7.64 12.97
C LEU A 251 -39.68 -6.84 11.72
N LEU A 252 -38.74 -6.14 11.08
CA LEU A 252 -39.00 -5.31 9.90
C LEU A 252 -39.37 -6.13 8.65
N ASP A 253 -38.80 -7.33 8.48
CA ASP A 253 -39.16 -8.21 7.35
C ASP A 253 -40.58 -8.77 7.49
N ASN A 254 -41.04 -9.03 8.73
CA ASN A 254 -42.41 -9.49 8.98
C ASN A 254 -43.45 -8.35 9.05
N HIS A 255 -43.03 -7.12 9.36
CA HIS A 255 -43.96 -5.99 9.52
C HIS A 255 -44.12 -5.13 8.26
N ARG A 256 -43.26 -5.24 7.25
CA ARG A 256 -43.36 -4.41 6.03
C ARG A 256 -44.63 -4.69 5.23
N GLN A 257 -45.02 -5.96 5.07
CA GLN A 257 -46.28 -6.32 4.41
C GLN A 257 -47.52 -5.85 5.19
N LEU A 258 -47.46 -5.89 6.52
CA LEU A 258 -48.58 -5.47 7.38
C LEU A 258 -48.73 -3.94 7.43
N ILE A 259 -47.65 -3.17 7.33
CA ILE A 259 -47.69 -1.70 7.37
C ILE A 259 -48.30 -1.12 6.08
N ASP A 260 -48.01 -1.72 4.93
CA ASP A 260 -48.61 -1.35 3.64
C ASP A 260 -50.10 -1.74 3.58
N ASP A 261 -50.46 -2.94 4.07
CA ASP A 261 -51.85 -3.42 4.07
C ASP A 261 -52.76 -2.68 5.07
N LEU A 262 -52.20 -2.14 6.17
CA LEU A 262 -52.97 -1.43 7.20
C LEU A 262 -53.14 0.08 6.93
N GLY A 263 -52.53 0.63 5.87
CA GLY A 263 -52.71 2.03 5.47
C GLY A 263 -52.42 3.05 6.59
N LEU A 264 -51.51 2.73 7.52
CA LEU A 264 -51.22 3.57 8.68
C LEU A 264 -50.40 4.79 8.26
N SER A 265 -51.09 5.88 7.93
CA SER A 265 -50.49 7.21 7.89
C SER A 265 -49.99 7.58 9.29
N MET A 266 -48.70 7.90 9.37
CA MET A 266 -47.93 8.26 10.57
C MET A 266 -48.58 9.41 11.37
N ASN A 267 -49.43 9.07 12.33
CA ASN A 267 -49.91 10.01 13.33
C ASN A 267 -49.18 9.80 14.67
N GLY A 268 -48.16 10.62 14.87
CA GLY A 268 -47.90 11.26 16.16
C GLY A 268 -47.47 10.38 17.34
N GLN A 269 -46.26 9.81 17.29
CA GLN A 269 -45.36 9.71 18.45
C GLN A 269 -43.93 9.41 17.96
N LYS A 270 -43.02 10.39 18.14
CA LYS A 270 -41.64 10.37 17.64
C LYS A 270 -40.79 9.35 18.39
N THR A 271 -40.43 8.25 17.75
CA THR A 271 -39.13 7.60 17.96
C THR A 271 -38.19 8.09 16.84
N PRO A 272 -37.07 8.78 17.15
CA PRO A 272 -36.26 9.44 16.13
C PRO A 272 -35.38 8.48 15.31
N ASP A 273 -35.25 7.20 15.71
CA ASP A 273 -34.27 6.28 15.11
C ASP A 273 -34.75 5.51 13.87
N VAL A 274 -36.06 5.36 13.65
CA VAL A 274 -36.57 4.41 12.62
C VAL A 274 -36.78 5.07 11.25
N THR A 275 -36.76 6.41 11.16
CA THR A 275 -37.04 7.15 9.91
C THR A 275 -35.78 7.65 9.18
N LEU A 276 -34.59 7.30 9.66
CA LEU A 276 -33.35 7.97 9.30
C LEU A 276 -32.50 7.24 8.23
N PHE A 277 -32.81 5.97 7.96
CA PHE A 277 -32.29 5.27 6.79
C PHE A 277 -33.24 5.48 5.63
N THR A 278 -32.72 5.97 4.51
CA THR A 278 -33.50 6.13 3.28
C THR A 278 -33.76 4.74 2.67
N GLY A 279 -34.68 3.98 3.27
CA GLY A 279 -35.16 2.68 2.78
C GLY A 279 -34.41 1.45 3.27
N ALA A 280 -35.00 0.28 2.99
CA ALA A 280 -34.44 -1.05 3.28
C ALA A 280 -33.11 -1.33 2.57
N GLU A 281 -32.87 -0.63 1.46
CA GLU A 281 -31.68 -0.77 0.61
C GLU A 281 -30.42 -0.30 1.32
N ASP A 282 -30.48 0.83 2.03
CA ASP A 282 -29.35 1.37 2.80
C ASP A 282 -28.96 0.37 3.90
N MET A 283 -29.93 -0.17 4.64
CA MET A 283 -29.68 -1.15 5.70
C MET A 283 -29.04 -2.43 5.16
N PHE A 284 -29.52 -2.93 4.02
CA PHE A 284 -28.92 -4.08 3.35
C PHE A 284 -27.49 -3.79 2.87
N ALA A 285 -27.25 -2.59 2.32
CA ALA A 285 -25.92 -2.17 1.91
C ALA A 285 -24.95 -2.15 3.10
N PHE A 286 -25.36 -1.65 4.27
CA PHE A 286 -24.52 -1.64 5.47
C PHE A 286 -24.24 -3.03 6.03
N ALA A 287 -25.24 -3.90 6.11
CA ALA A 287 -25.03 -5.28 6.55
C ALA A 287 -24.04 -6.02 5.62
N ARG A 288 -24.16 -5.81 4.31
CA ARG A 288 -23.23 -6.34 3.30
C ARG A 288 -21.82 -5.76 3.47
N THR A 289 -21.69 -4.46 3.74
CA THR A 289 -20.40 -3.82 4.05
C THR A 289 -19.72 -4.47 5.25
N LEU A 290 -20.45 -4.70 6.36
CA LEU A 290 -19.89 -5.34 7.56
C LEU A 290 -19.46 -6.79 7.28
N SER A 291 -20.24 -7.55 6.52
CA SER A 291 -19.85 -8.91 6.13
C SER A 291 -18.57 -8.92 5.29
N ARG A 292 -18.46 -8.01 4.31
CA ARG A 292 -17.26 -7.87 3.47
C ARG A 292 -16.06 -7.46 4.29
N LEU A 293 -16.23 -6.48 5.18
CA LEU A 293 -15.17 -6.01 6.07
C LEU A 293 -14.66 -7.13 6.98
N LYS A 294 -15.58 -7.92 7.57
CA LYS A 294 -15.22 -9.07 8.40
C LYS A 294 -14.42 -10.12 7.61
N GLU A 295 -14.81 -10.38 6.37
CA GLU A 295 -14.07 -11.28 5.49
C GLU A 295 -12.69 -10.72 5.11
N MET A 296 -12.58 -9.43 4.81
CA MET A 296 -11.30 -8.75 4.52
C MET A 296 -10.32 -8.81 5.69
N CYS A 297 -10.81 -9.00 6.90
CA CYS A 297 -9.99 -9.16 8.11
C CYS A 297 -9.48 -10.60 8.32
N THR A 298 -9.83 -11.55 7.45
CA THR A 298 -9.38 -12.94 7.57
C THR A 298 -8.04 -13.17 6.88
N LEU A 299 -7.25 -14.10 7.43
CA LEU A 299 -5.98 -14.53 6.82
C LEU A 299 -6.21 -15.11 5.41
N ALA A 300 -7.29 -15.88 5.23
CA ALA A 300 -7.68 -16.44 3.94
C ALA A 300 -7.93 -15.37 2.87
N TYR A 301 -8.56 -14.24 3.23
CA TYR A 301 -8.71 -13.11 2.30
C TYR A 301 -7.36 -12.50 1.94
N TRP A 302 -6.47 -12.34 2.91
CA TRP A 302 -5.15 -11.76 2.69
C TRP A 302 -4.25 -12.61 1.81
N HIS A 303 -4.33 -13.94 1.89
CA HIS A 303 -3.58 -14.83 1.00
C HIS A 303 -4.02 -14.73 -0.47
N ARG A 304 -5.31 -14.55 -0.73
CA ARG A 304 -5.86 -14.47 -2.11
C ARG A 304 -5.87 -13.05 -2.70
N SER A 305 -5.64 -12.03 -1.87
CA SER A 305 -5.77 -10.61 -2.23
C SER A 305 -4.42 -9.89 -2.12
N GLY A 306 -4.33 -8.66 -2.63
CA GLY A 306 -3.10 -7.87 -2.61
C GLY A 306 -2.19 -8.08 -3.83
N PRO A 307 -0.87 -7.83 -3.71
CA PRO A 307 0.03 -7.89 -4.86
C PRO A 307 0.17 -9.33 -5.35
N LYS A 308 0.05 -9.54 -6.67
CA LYS A 308 0.34 -10.82 -7.31
C LYS A 308 1.84 -11.06 -7.31
N ARG A 309 2.38 -11.49 -6.16
CA ARG A 309 3.78 -11.92 -6.04
C ARG A 309 3.87 -13.28 -6.74
N SER A 310 4.62 -13.37 -7.84
CA SER A 310 4.99 -14.69 -8.37
C SER A 310 5.82 -15.38 -7.29
N THR A 311 5.35 -16.52 -6.82
CA THR A 311 6.16 -17.43 -6.03
C THR A 311 7.18 -18.05 -6.98
N ASP A 312 8.30 -17.36 -7.19
CA ASP A 312 9.51 -17.92 -7.80
C ASP A 312 10.32 -18.68 -6.75
#